data_AF-A0A2A4MW92-F1
#
_entry.id   AF-A0A2A4MW92-F1
#
_cell.length_a   1.000
_cell.length_b   1.000
_cell.length_c   1.000
_cell.angle_alpha   90.00
_cell.angle_beta   90.00
_cell.angle_gamma   90.00
#
_symmetry.space_group_name_H-M   'P 1'
#
loop_
_entity.id
_entity.type
_entity.pdbx_description
1 polymer ?
#
loop_
_entity_poly.entity_id
_entity_poly.type
_entity_poly.pdbx_seq_one_letter_code
_entity_poly.pdbx_strand_id
1 'polypeptide(L)'
;MSYSEPLWSKVIMMTDKMLDHARQEHWPDVTVIESQRQVLIKQCFDSSTALSALATVRDNIMQVMRVDKEISQLCEKKRASIAIDLNGQRHSRKACQSYQQCG
;
A
#
# COMPACT_ATOMS: atom_id res chain seq x y z
N MET A 1 0.23 29.27 -18.27
CA MET A 1 0.58 28.84 -16.91
C MET A 1 0.27 27.36 -16.81
N SER A 2 1.27 26.49 -16.67
CA SER A 2 1.09 25.04 -16.51
C SER A 2 1.25 24.70 -15.02
N TYR A 3 0.21 24.13 -14.40
CA TYR A 3 0.08 23.94 -12.95
C TYR A 3 0.11 22.44 -12.56
N SER A 4 1.05 21.67 -13.07
CA SER A 4 1.17 20.24 -12.72
C SER A 4 2.01 19.98 -11.45
N GLU A 5 2.86 20.91 -11.02
CA GLU A 5 3.64 20.80 -9.77
C GLU A 5 2.81 20.61 -8.48
N PRO A 6 1.71 21.35 -8.24
CA PRO A 6 0.92 21.16 -7.02
C PRO A 6 0.23 19.79 -6.94
N LEU A 7 -0.10 19.18 -8.09
CA LEU A 7 -0.76 17.87 -8.12
C LEU A 7 0.21 16.74 -7.75
N TRP A 8 1.42 16.76 -8.31
CA TRP A 8 2.44 15.77 -7.96
C TRP A 8 2.88 15.86 -6.49
N SER A 9 3.02 17.07 -5.95
CA SER A 9 3.30 17.24 -4.52
C SER A 9 2.23 16.59 -3.64
N LYS A 10 0.95 16.75 -4.00
CA LYS A 10 -0.16 16.11 -3.29
C LYS A 10 -0.13 14.59 -3.43
N VAL A 11 0.19 14.06 -4.60
CA VAL A 11 0.36 12.61 -4.81
C VAL A 11 1.44 12.07 -3.87
N ILE A 12 2.60 12.73 -3.79
CA ILE A 12 3.70 12.31 -2.92
C ILE A 12 3.32 12.33 -1.44
N MET A 13 2.69 13.42 -0.98
CA MET A 13 2.19 13.50 0.39
C MET A 13 1.21 12.35 0.71
N MET A 14 0.31 12.00 -0.21
CA MET A 14 -0.62 10.89 -0.03
C MET A 14 0.10 9.54 -0.06
N THR A 15 1.09 9.37 -0.93
CA THR A 15 1.95 8.18 -0.97
C THR A 15 2.68 7.96 0.36
N ASP A 16 3.29 8.99 0.93
CA ASP A 16 4.00 8.88 2.21
C ASP A 16 3.02 8.57 3.36
N LYS A 17 1.86 9.24 3.39
CA LYS A 17 0.82 8.96 4.38
C LYS A 17 0.29 7.53 4.27
N MET A 18 0.10 7.03 3.04
CA MET A 18 -0.34 5.66 2.80
C MET A 18 0.66 4.64 3.33
N LEU A 19 1.96 4.91 3.18
CA LEU A 19 3.02 4.07 3.73
C LEU A 19 3.00 4.05 5.26
N ASP A 20 2.80 5.19 5.90
CA ASP A 20 2.70 5.27 7.36
C ASP A 20 1.53 4.45 7.91
N HIS A 21 0.36 4.51 7.26
CA HIS A 21 -0.78 3.66 7.63
C HIS A 21 -0.48 2.18 7.39
N ALA A 22 0.17 1.81 6.28
CA ALA A 22 0.54 0.43 6.00
C ALA A 22 1.52 -0.14 7.04
N ARG A 23 2.51 0.65 7.48
CA ARG A 23 3.45 0.27 8.55
C ARG A 23 2.78 0.07 9.90
N GLN A 24 1.70 0.80 10.16
CA GLN A 24 0.87 0.67 11.35
C GLN A 24 -0.24 -0.40 11.20
N GLU A 25 -0.27 -1.13 10.08
CA GLU A 25 -1.31 -2.12 9.73
C GLU A 25 -2.75 -1.54 9.67
N HIS A 26 -2.89 -0.23 9.49
CA HIS A 26 -4.18 0.46 9.34
C HIS A 26 -4.71 0.34 7.89
N TRP A 27 -4.98 -0.89 7.44
CA TRP A 27 -5.38 -1.19 6.05
C TRP A 27 -6.63 -0.47 5.52
N PRO A 28 -7.66 -0.17 6.34
CA PRO A 28 -8.79 0.63 5.87
C PRO A 28 -8.36 2.02 5.38
N ASP A 29 -7.47 2.69 6.12
CA ASP A 29 -6.97 4.02 5.75
C ASP A 29 -6.09 3.96 4.49
N VAL A 30 -5.26 2.92 4.35
CA VAL A 30 -4.49 2.66 3.12
C VAL A 30 -5.41 2.61 1.90
N THR A 31 -6.52 1.90 2.01
CA THR A 31 -7.49 1.74 0.92
C THR A 31 -8.18 3.05 0.55
N VAL A 32 -8.58 3.83 1.56
CA VAL A 32 -9.20 5.15 1.36
C VAL A 32 -8.21 6.10 0.66
N ILE A 33 -6.98 6.17 1.14
CA ILE A 33 -5.95 7.05 0.56
C ILE A 33 -5.62 6.60 -0.86
N GLU A 34 -5.49 5.30 -1.12
CA GLU A 34 -5.20 4.78 -2.46
C GLU A 34 -6.26 5.21 -3.47
N SER A 35 -7.55 5.06 -3.13
CA SER A 35 -8.65 5.44 -4.02
C SER A 35 -8.57 6.93 -4.42
N GLN A 36 -8.23 7.81 -3.49
CA GLN A 36 -8.10 9.24 -3.73
C GLN A 36 -6.82 9.57 -4.51
N ARG A 37 -5.72 8.86 -4.21
CA ARG A 37 -4.41 9.02 -4.85
C ARG A 37 -4.48 8.63 -6.33
N GLN A 38 -5.17 7.55 -6.68
CA GLN A 38 -5.35 7.13 -8.08
C GLN A 38 -6.03 8.21 -8.93
N VAL A 39 -7.03 8.91 -8.38
CA VAL A 39 -7.70 10.02 -9.06
C VAL A 39 -6.71 11.16 -9.36
N LEU A 40 -5.84 11.51 -8.40
CA LEU A 40 -4.84 12.56 -8.59
C LEU A 40 -3.75 12.15 -9.58
N ILE A 41 -3.28 10.91 -9.52
CA ILE A 41 -2.30 10.38 -10.48
C ILE A 41 -2.84 10.49 -11.90
N LYS A 42 -4.12 10.13 -12.11
CA LYS A 42 -4.77 10.30 -13.41
C LYS A 42 -4.75 11.76 -13.87
N GLN A 43 -5.13 12.70 -12.99
CA GLN A 43 -5.09 14.13 -13.29
C GLN A 43 -3.68 14.64 -13.62
N CYS A 44 -2.65 14.12 -12.96
CA CYS A 44 -1.26 14.45 -13.29
C CYS A 44 -0.92 14.08 -14.73
N PHE A 45 -1.33 12.89 -15.19
CA PHE A 45 -1.05 12.42 -16.55
C PHE A 45 -1.92 13.08 -17.62
N ASP A 46 -3.14 13.53 -17.28
CA ASP A 46 -4.01 14.29 -18.18
C ASP A 46 -3.49 15.73 -18.40
N SER A 47 -2.53 16.20 -17.61
CA SER A 47 -1.96 17.55 -17.70
C SER A 47 -0.68 17.61 -18.54
N SER A 48 -0.55 18.66 -19.37
CA SER A 48 0.68 18.90 -20.15
C SER A 48 1.82 19.32 -19.22
N THR A 49 2.87 18.51 -19.14
CA THR A 49 4.04 18.76 -18.30
C THR A 49 5.06 19.59 -19.07
N ALA A 50 5.52 20.69 -18.46
CA ALA A 50 6.59 21.50 -19.02
C ALA A 50 7.92 20.72 -19.03
N LEU A 51 8.75 20.91 -20.07
CA LEU A 51 10.06 20.24 -20.18
C LEU A 51 10.94 20.46 -18.94
N SER A 52 10.87 21.65 -18.34
CA SER A 52 11.61 21.99 -17.12
C SER A 52 11.22 21.16 -15.89
N ALA A 53 10.00 20.61 -15.86
CA ALA A 53 9.47 19.83 -14.74
C ALA A 53 9.63 18.31 -14.94
N LEU A 54 10.11 17.84 -16.09
CA LEU A 54 10.19 16.42 -16.41
C LEU A 54 11.05 15.61 -15.43
N ALA A 55 12.18 16.17 -14.99
CA ALA A 55 13.06 15.52 -14.02
C ALA A 55 12.33 15.30 -12.68
N THR A 56 11.69 16.35 -12.17
CA THR A 56 10.91 16.28 -10.93
C THR A 56 9.74 15.31 -11.03
N VAL A 57 9.00 15.32 -12.15
CA VAL A 57 7.90 14.37 -12.37
C VAL A 57 8.41 12.92 -12.41
N ARG A 58 9.55 12.67 -13.07
CA ARG A 58 10.19 11.35 -13.06
C ARG A 58 10.53 10.91 -11.64
N ASP A 59 11.14 11.78 -10.84
CA ASP A 59 11.52 11.47 -9.46
C ASP A 59 10.28 11.16 -8.60
N ASN A 60 9.20 11.92 -8.78
CA ASN A 60 7.93 11.67 -8.11
C ASN A 60 7.34 10.30 -8.48
N ILE A 61 7.34 9.93 -9.76
CA ILE A 61 6.88 8.61 -10.22
C ILE A 61 7.74 7.50 -9.60
N MET A 62 9.06 7.67 -9.59
CA MET A 62 9.98 6.70 -8.99
C MET A 62 9.71 6.51 -7.49
N GLN A 63 9.42 7.60 -6.77
CA GLN A 63 9.05 7.52 -5.35
C GLN A 63 7.72 6.78 -5.16
N VAL A 64 6.71 7.08 -5.96
CA VAL A 64 5.42 6.36 -5.95
C VAL A 64 5.64 4.86 -6.14
N MET A 65 6.35 4.46 -7.19
CA MET A 65 6.60 3.03 -7.48
C MET A 65 7.36 2.33 -6.35
N ARG A 66 8.34 3.02 -5.75
CA ARG A 66 9.12 2.48 -4.63
C ARG A 66 8.23 2.22 -3.41
N VAL A 67 7.36 3.16 -3.07
CA VAL A 67 6.46 3.02 -1.92
C VAL A 67 5.38 1.97 -2.18
N ASP A 68 4.80 1.92 -3.38
CA ASP A 68 3.81 0.90 -3.74
C ASP A 68 4.41 -0.52 -3.64
N LYS A 69 5.70 -0.66 -3.98
CA LYS A 69 6.45 -1.91 -3.77
C LYS A 69 6.61 -2.25 -2.27
N GLU A 70 6.96 -1.27 -1.44
CA GLU A 70 7.10 -1.48 0.02
C GLU A 70 5.76 -1.90 0.65
N ILE A 71 4.66 -1.23 0.29
CA ILE A 71 3.32 -1.57 0.77
C ILE A 71 2.92 -2.98 0.32
N SER A 72 3.21 -3.35 -0.93
CA SER A 72 2.97 -4.70 -1.45
C SER A 72 3.71 -5.76 -0.63
N GLN A 73 4.97 -5.51 -0.26
CA GLN A 73 5.76 -6.42 0.57
C GLN A 73 5.20 -6.53 2.00
N LEU A 74 4.73 -5.42 2.60
CA LEU A 74 4.06 -5.44 3.89
C LEU A 74 2.78 -6.30 3.85
N CYS A 75 1.98 -6.15 2.79
CA CYS A 75 0.79 -6.96 2.56
C CYS A 75 1.12 -8.46 2.42
N GLU A 76 2.15 -8.81 1.66
CA GLU A 76 2.62 -10.20 1.51
C GLU A 76 3.04 -10.80 2.84
N LYS A 77 3.86 -10.07 3.61
CA LYS A 77 4.30 -10.50 4.94
C LYS A 77 3.13 -10.74 5.88
N LYS A 78 2.14 -9.83 5.90
CA LYS A 78 0.96 -9.98 6.75
C LYS A 78 0.10 -11.18 6.35
N ARG A 79 -0.12 -11.38 5.05
CA ARG A 79 -0.85 -12.57 4.54
C ARG A 79 -0.14 -13.87 4.92
N ALA A 80 1.19 -13.92 4.80
CA ALA A 80 1.97 -15.08 5.20
C ALA A 80 1.82 -15.39 6.71
N SER A 81 1.87 -14.36 7.56
CA SER A 81 1.64 -14.50 9.01
C SER A 81 0.26 -15.08 9.32
N ILE A 82 -0.79 -14.52 8.71
CA ILE A 82 -2.17 -14.99 8.91
C ILE A 82 -2.33 -16.45 8.47
N ALA A 83 -1.70 -16.84 7.35
CA ALA A 83 -1.73 -18.22 6.87
C ALA A 83 -1.07 -19.19 7.87
N ILE A 84 0.05 -18.80 8.48
CA ILE A 84 0.72 -19.58 9.53
C ILE A 84 -0.19 -19.71 10.75
N ASP A 85 -0.80 -18.62 11.22
CA ASP A 85 -1.69 -18.63 12.40
C ASP A 85 -2.91 -19.53 12.19
N LEU A 86 -3.55 -19.44 11.02
CA LEU A 86 -4.68 -20.31 10.65
C LEU A 86 -4.29 -21.78 10.63
N ASN A 87 -3.09 -22.10 10.10
CA ASN A 87 -2.60 -23.47 10.09
C ASN A 87 -2.32 -23.97 11.50
N GLY A 88 -1.69 -23.15 12.36
CA GLY A 88 -1.47 -23.46 13.78
C GLY A 88 -2.78 -23.75 14.52
N GLN A 89 -3.78 -22.88 14.37
CA GLN A 89 -5.10 -23.09 14.99
C GLN A 89 -5.78 -24.39 14.54
N ARG A 90 -5.66 -24.75 13.25
CA ARG A 90 -6.18 -26.03 12.74
C ARG A 90 -5.48 -27.23 13.38
N HIS A 91 -4.16 -27.17 13.57
CA HIS A 91 -3.41 -28.23 14.24
C HIS A 91 -3.81 -28.34 15.72
N SER A 92 -3.93 -27.22 16.44
CA SER A 92 -4.39 -27.21 17.84
C SER A 92 -5.80 -27.80 17.98
N ARG A 93 -6.74 -27.44 17.09
CA ARG A 93 -8.10 -28.01 17.10
C ARG A 93 -8.10 -29.51 16.87
N LYS A 94 -7.30 -30.01 15.92
CA LYS A 94 -7.15 -31.45 15.68
C LYS A 94 -6.59 -32.18 16.90
N ALA A 95 -5.56 -31.61 17.55
CA ALA A 95 -4.99 -32.19 18.76
C ALA A 95 -6.02 -32.27 19.89
N CYS A 96 -6.78 -31.20 20.15
CA CYS A 96 -7.87 -31.21 21.13
C CYS A 96 -8.92 -32.28 20.83
N GLN A 97 -9.32 -32.44 19.57
CA GLN A 97 -10.26 -33.49 19.16
C GLN A 97 -9.70 -34.90 19.41
N SER A 98 -8.43 -35.14 19.07
CA SER A 98 -7.78 -36.43 19.33
C SER A 98 -7.70 -36.74 20.83
N TYR A 99 -7.38 -35.76 21.68
CA TYR A 99 -7.35 -35.96 23.13
C TYR A 99 -8.74 -36.21 23.72
N GLN A 100 -9.79 -35.57 23.20
CA GLN A 100 -11.18 -35.82 23.61
C GLN A 100 -11.73 -37.18 23.17
N GLN A 101 -11.14 -37.81 22.15
CA GLN A 101 -11.53 -39.14 21.68
C GLN A 101 -10.75 -40.29 22.36
N CYS A 102 -9.68 -39.97 23.10
CA CYS A 102 -8.85 -40.94 23.81
C CYS A 102 -9.06 -40.94 25.34
N GLY A 103 -10.03 -40.17 25.85
CA GLY A 103 -10.49 -40.21 27.25
C GLY A 103 -11.92 -40.73 27.32
#